data_AF-A0A146MHT0-F1
#
_entry.id   AF-A0A146MHT0-F1
#
_cell.length_a   1.000
_cell.length_b   1.000
_cell.length_c   1.000
_cell.angle_alpha   90.00
_cell.angle_beta   90.00
_cell.angle_gamma   90.00
#
_symmetry.space_group_name_H-M   'P 1'
#
loop_
_entity.id
_entity.type
_entity.pdbx_description
1 polymer ?
#
loop_
_entity_poly.entity_id
_entity_poly.type
_entity_poly.pdbx_seq_one_letter_code
_entity_poly.pdbx_strand_id
1 'polypeptide(L)'
;MTVSYQYEVASSTSGGFTRLLFMWRGSLYKLIYRELFLFLLAFGILSALYRHAFSNEQKRLFERIAAYCDAVISMIPLSFVLGFYVAYIATRWWSQYLAIPWPDKIMHSLALYVGGTDDQSRILRRTLMRYLNLTLVLVLRSISSAVKRRFPTLEHLVEAGFMNQIELDMFTSVPNMEFNTYWIPCTWFVNLLRDAKKNKVITDYQGLKFVMEEFSDFRSKCGLLWSYDWISIPLVYTQVVTIATYSYFIIAVMGRQYISSSPKSHQIEIDIYIPVFTILQFLFFMGLLKVAEQLINPFGDDDEDFELNWLIDRHTKVSYLGVDSLTIKSPPLVKDKYFNDANLTLPYTGAAFAYKKKTYRGSVHNMQVPEEQQTMFLPEIIEEEDEPPRTPKNSFPNLFVNTPSPSAGIWR
;
A
#
# COMPACT_ATOMS: atom_id res chain seq x y z
N MET A 1 9.00 0.78 -2.55
CA MET A 1 9.61 2.05 -2.15
C MET A 1 11.08 1.77 -1.91
N THR A 2 11.91 2.34 -2.77
CA THR A 2 13.35 2.14 -2.84
C THR A 2 14.09 2.96 -1.77
N VAL A 3 13.55 4.12 -1.41
CA VAL A 3 14.11 5.01 -0.38
C VAL A 3 13.34 4.82 0.91
N SER A 4 13.80 3.90 1.75
CA SER A 4 13.20 3.68 3.07
C SER A 4 13.73 4.70 4.08
N TYR A 5 12.87 5.61 4.55
CA TYR A 5 13.17 6.57 5.63
C TYR A 5 12.37 6.29 6.91
N GLN A 6 11.69 5.14 7.00
CA GLN A 6 10.80 4.78 8.11
C GLN A 6 11.48 4.84 9.48
N TYR A 7 12.76 4.46 9.54
CA TYR A 7 13.56 4.52 10.76
C TYR A 7 13.83 5.96 11.22
N GLU A 8 14.06 6.89 10.27
CA GLU A 8 14.38 8.29 10.59
C GLU A 8 13.16 9.05 11.13
N VAL A 9 11.94 8.58 10.85
CA VAL A 9 10.68 9.14 11.34
C VAL A 9 10.02 8.30 12.44
N ALA A 10 10.72 7.30 12.98
CA ALA A 10 10.17 6.41 14.00
C ALA A 10 9.81 7.12 15.32
N SER A 11 10.39 8.30 15.58
CA SER A 11 10.07 9.15 16.73
C SER A 11 9.75 10.58 16.28
N SER A 12 8.69 11.16 16.82
CA SER A 12 8.27 12.54 16.54
C SER A 12 9.13 13.60 17.23
N THR A 13 9.95 13.23 18.22
CA THR A 13 10.68 14.18 19.08
C THR A 13 12.00 14.68 18.52
N SER A 14 12.57 14.02 17.50
CA SER A 14 13.92 14.34 16.99
C SER A 14 13.93 15.28 15.77
N GLY A 15 12.83 15.97 15.49
CA GLY A 15 12.72 16.79 14.27
C GLY A 15 12.84 15.94 12.99
N GLY A 16 12.33 14.71 12.98
CA GLY A 16 12.50 13.75 11.88
C GLY A 16 12.19 14.34 10.50
N PHE A 17 11.09 15.09 10.37
CA PHE A 17 10.73 15.73 9.09
C PHE A 17 11.71 16.82 8.65
N THR A 18 12.34 17.54 9.57
CA THR A 18 13.36 18.53 9.19
C THR A 18 14.60 17.87 8.60
N ARG A 19 14.96 16.67 9.07
CA ARG A 19 16.06 15.88 8.51
C ARG A 19 15.76 15.39 7.09
N LEU A 20 14.51 15.03 6.81
CA LEU A 20 14.08 14.62 5.47
C LEU A 20 14.26 15.74 4.42
N LEU A 21 14.13 17.01 4.81
CA LEU A 21 14.38 18.15 3.91
C LEU A 21 15.83 18.25 3.42
N PHE A 22 16.78 17.58 4.07
CA PHE A 22 18.18 17.57 3.65
C PHE A 22 18.56 16.34 2.82
N MET A 23 17.62 15.43 2.56
CA MET A 23 17.85 14.27 1.70
C MET A 23 17.81 14.67 0.22
N TRP A 24 18.71 14.10 -0.59
CA TRP A 24 18.78 14.36 -2.04
C TRP A 24 18.12 13.27 -2.91
N ARG A 25 18.33 12.01 -2.56
CA ARG A 25 17.76 10.87 -3.32
C ARG A 25 16.26 10.80 -3.08
N GLY A 26 15.47 10.67 -4.14
CA GLY A 26 14.00 10.69 -4.07
C GLY A 26 13.41 12.03 -3.58
N SER A 27 14.20 13.10 -3.54
CA SER A 27 13.75 14.36 -2.95
C SER A 27 13.04 15.26 -3.95
N LEU A 28 12.20 16.15 -3.39
CA LEU A 28 11.54 17.21 -4.14
C LEU A 28 12.53 18.03 -4.96
N TYR A 29 13.70 18.36 -4.41
CA TYR A 29 14.71 19.20 -5.07
C TYR A 29 15.26 18.55 -6.35
N LYS A 30 15.51 17.23 -6.31
CA LYS A 30 16.00 16.48 -7.48
C LYS A 30 14.97 16.48 -8.62
N LEU A 31 13.68 16.56 -8.31
CA LEU A 31 12.60 16.56 -9.30
C LEU A 31 12.35 17.92 -9.96
N ILE A 32 12.61 19.02 -9.25
CA ILE A 32 12.18 20.37 -9.69
C ILE A 32 13.31 21.34 -10.03
N TYR A 33 14.57 20.98 -9.80
CA TYR A 33 15.69 21.94 -9.93
C TYR A 33 15.78 22.55 -11.33
N ARG A 34 15.43 21.79 -12.39
CA ARG A 34 15.47 22.26 -13.78
C ARG A 34 14.38 23.29 -14.03
N GLU A 35 13.16 22.99 -13.64
CA GLU A 35 12.00 23.85 -13.80
C GLU A 35 12.13 25.11 -12.93
N LEU A 36 12.64 24.97 -11.71
CA LEU A 36 12.93 26.10 -10.84
C LEU A 36 14.00 27.01 -11.45
N PHE A 37 15.07 26.44 -12.01
CA PHE A 37 16.10 27.21 -12.69
C PHE A 37 15.53 27.98 -13.88
N LEU A 38 14.71 27.35 -14.72
CA LEU A 38 14.05 28.02 -15.85
C LEU A 38 13.11 29.13 -15.39
N PHE A 39 12.34 28.89 -14.32
CA PHE A 39 11.46 29.90 -13.72
C PHE A 39 12.25 31.12 -13.21
N LEU A 40 13.34 30.89 -12.47
CA LEU A 40 14.20 31.95 -11.95
C LEU A 40 14.91 32.71 -13.07
N LEU A 41 15.36 32.02 -14.11
CA LEU A 41 15.97 32.64 -15.29
C LEU A 41 14.97 33.56 -16.00
N ALA A 42 13.75 33.08 -16.27
CA ALA A 42 12.70 33.88 -16.89
C ALA A 42 12.32 35.10 -16.02
N PHE A 43 12.16 34.88 -14.71
CA PHE A 43 11.88 35.95 -13.76
C PHE A 43 13.00 37.00 -13.73
N GLY A 44 14.25 36.55 -13.70
CA GLY A 44 15.44 37.41 -13.68
C GLY A 44 15.62 38.21 -14.96
N ILE A 45 15.43 37.60 -16.13
CA ILE A 45 15.47 38.29 -17.43
C ILE A 45 14.40 39.38 -17.46
N LEU A 46 13.16 39.08 -17.06
CA LEU A 46 12.07 40.04 -17.09
C LEU A 46 12.32 41.20 -16.11
N SER A 47 12.87 40.92 -14.92
CA SER A 47 13.26 41.95 -13.96
C SER A 47 14.38 42.85 -14.50
N ALA A 48 15.40 42.27 -15.15
CA ALA A 48 16.49 43.02 -15.77
C ALA A 48 15.99 43.92 -16.91
N LEU A 49 15.08 43.42 -17.76
CA LEU A 49 14.44 44.20 -18.81
C LEU A 49 13.65 45.39 -18.23
N TYR A 50 12.83 45.16 -17.21
CA TYR A 50 12.07 46.23 -16.55
C TYR A 50 12.97 47.31 -15.93
N ARG A 51 14.08 46.92 -15.28
CA ARG A 51 14.97 47.87 -14.61
C ARG A 51 15.85 48.65 -15.60
N HIS A 52 16.49 47.96 -16.53
CA HIS A 52 17.59 48.50 -17.33
C HIS A 52 17.24 48.79 -18.79
N ALA A 53 16.27 48.11 -19.39
CA ALA A 53 15.97 48.23 -20.82
C ALA A 53 14.70 49.07 -21.11
N PHE A 54 13.67 48.98 -20.26
CA PHE A 54 12.38 49.62 -20.53
C PHE A 54 12.44 51.14 -20.37
N SER A 55 11.80 51.85 -21.31
CA SER A 55 11.55 53.29 -21.21
C SER A 55 10.48 53.60 -20.14
N ASN A 56 10.36 54.86 -19.71
CA ASN A 56 9.38 55.24 -18.69
C ASN A 56 7.92 54.92 -19.07
N GLU A 57 7.59 54.99 -20.37
CA GLU A 57 6.26 54.60 -20.87
C GLU A 57 6.05 53.09 -20.83
N GLN A 58 7.06 52.32 -21.24
CA GLN A 58 7.03 50.85 -21.18
C GLN A 58 6.96 50.34 -19.74
N LYS A 59 7.66 50.97 -18.80
CA LYS A 59 7.57 50.65 -17.37
C LYS A 59 6.15 50.81 -16.84
N ARG A 60 5.48 51.93 -17.16
CA ARG A 60 4.07 52.14 -16.76
C ARG A 60 3.12 51.12 -17.37
N LEU A 61 3.34 50.72 -18.62
CA LEU A 61 2.54 49.66 -19.25
C LEU A 61 2.78 48.31 -18.57
N PHE A 62 4.04 47.97 -18.29
CA PHE A 62 4.42 46.74 -17.60
C PHE A 62 3.81 46.67 -16.20
N GLU A 63 3.80 47.77 -15.46
CA GLU A 63 3.18 47.86 -14.13
C GLU A 63 1.67 47.54 -14.16
N ARG A 64 0.96 48.01 -15.20
CA ARG A 64 -0.46 47.68 -15.41
C ARG A 64 -0.65 46.20 -15.75
N ILE A 65 0.21 45.63 -16.60
CA ILE A 65 0.17 44.20 -16.96
C ILE A 65 0.45 43.34 -15.74
N ALA A 66 1.48 43.67 -14.94
CA ALA A 66 1.82 42.95 -13.72
C ALA A 66 0.66 42.97 -12.72
N ALA A 67 0.02 44.12 -12.50
CA ALA A 67 -1.15 44.23 -11.64
C ALA A 67 -2.33 43.38 -12.13
N TYR A 68 -2.59 43.36 -13.46
CA TYR A 68 -3.60 42.51 -14.06
C TYR A 68 -3.29 41.02 -13.85
N CYS A 69 -2.06 40.60 -14.11
CA CYS A 69 -1.61 39.22 -13.89
C CYS A 69 -1.73 38.79 -12.42
N ASP A 70 -1.38 39.65 -11.46
CA ASP A 70 -1.52 39.37 -10.00
C ASP A 70 -2.98 39.15 -9.60
N ALA A 71 -3.90 39.92 -10.19
CA ALA A 71 -5.34 39.73 -9.99
C ALA A 71 -5.83 38.40 -10.56
N VAL A 72 -5.39 38.02 -11.78
CA VAL A 72 -5.75 36.75 -12.42
C VAL A 72 -5.24 35.54 -11.63
N ILE A 73 -4.00 35.59 -11.14
CA ILE A 73 -3.39 34.53 -10.31
C ILE A 73 -4.24 34.23 -9.08
N SER A 74 -4.78 35.28 -8.45
CA SER A 74 -5.59 35.16 -7.24
C SER A 74 -6.96 34.49 -7.48
N MET A 75 -7.41 34.43 -8.75
CA MET A 75 -8.67 33.77 -9.13
C MET A 75 -8.51 32.27 -9.43
N ILE A 76 -7.29 31.77 -9.64
CA ILE A 76 -7.06 30.36 -10.02
C ILE A 76 -6.97 29.49 -8.76
N PRO A 77 -7.92 28.57 -8.50
CA PRO A 77 -7.92 27.72 -7.32
C PRO A 77 -6.99 26.51 -7.49
N LEU A 78 -5.70 26.76 -7.72
CA LEU A 78 -4.72 25.72 -8.08
C LEU A 78 -4.59 24.63 -7.01
N SER A 79 -4.66 25.01 -5.73
CA SER A 79 -4.58 24.08 -4.59
C SER A 79 -5.67 22.99 -4.64
N PHE A 80 -6.89 23.35 -5.05
CA PHE A 80 -8.00 22.40 -5.13
C PHE A 80 -7.75 21.37 -6.22
N VAL A 81 -7.45 21.84 -7.44
CA VAL A 81 -7.24 20.99 -8.62
C VAL A 81 -6.07 20.03 -8.41
N LEU A 82 -4.93 20.52 -7.92
CA LEU A 82 -3.77 19.67 -7.61
C LEU A 82 -4.05 18.71 -6.46
N GLY A 83 -4.73 19.15 -5.40
CA GLY A 83 -5.05 18.31 -4.24
C GLY A 83 -5.84 17.05 -4.61
N PHE A 84 -6.93 17.20 -5.38
CA PHE A 84 -7.72 16.05 -5.82
C PHE A 84 -6.95 15.14 -6.78
N TYR A 85 -6.19 15.71 -7.71
CA TYR A 85 -5.41 14.94 -8.67
C TYR A 85 -4.33 14.10 -7.99
N VAL A 86 -3.54 14.71 -7.11
CA VAL A 86 -2.47 14.03 -6.36
C VAL A 86 -3.04 12.95 -5.45
N ALA A 87 -4.14 13.23 -4.73
CA ALA A 87 -4.79 12.24 -3.85
C ALA A 87 -5.30 11.02 -4.64
N TYR A 88 -5.88 11.26 -5.82
CA TYR A 88 -6.33 10.18 -6.71
C TYR A 88 -5.15 9.32 -7.21
N ILE A 89 -4.05 9.96 -7.61
CA ILE A 89 -2.83 9.24 -8.03
C ILE A 89 -2.23 8.44 -6.88
N ALA A 90 -2.07 9.04 -5.70
CA ALA A 90 -1.53 8.36 -4.53
C ALA A 90 -2.35 7.12 -4.15
N THR A 91 -3.68 7.20 -4.27
CA THR A 91 -4.57 6.06 -4.06
C THR A 91 -4.32 4.96 -5.09
N ARG A 92 -4.25 5.31 -6.39
CA ARG A 92 -3.94 4.35 -7.46
C ARG A 92 -2.57 3.72 -7.29
N TRP A 93 -1.56 4.51 -6.92
CA TRP A 93 -0.21 4.03 -6.63
C TRP A 93 -0.20 2.96 -5.54
N TRP A 94 -0.92 3.21 -4.43
CA TRP A 94 -1.01 2.23 -3.34
C TRP A 94 -1.78 0.98 -3.75
N SER A 95 -2.86 1.12 -4.51
CA SER A 95 -3.59 -0.04 -5.05
C SER A 95 -2.74 -0.88 -6.00
N GLN A 96 -1.89 -0.26 -6.83
CA GLN A 96 -0.93 -0.95 -7.69
C GLN A 96 0.10 -1.73 -6.86
N TYR A 97 0.61 -1.16 -5.76
CA TYR A 97 1.49 -1.87 -4.84
C TYR A 97 0.82 -3.12 -4.24
N LEU A 98 -0.41 -2.97 -3.74
CA LEU A 98 -1.19 -4.07 -3.17
C LEU A 98 -1.58 -5.15 -4.20
N ALA A 99 -1.62 -4.77 -5.48
CA ALA A 99 -1.87 -5.68 -6.59
C ALA A 99 -0.67 -6.55 -6.96
N ILE A 100 0.55 -6.26 -6.48
CA ILE A 100 1.70 -7.13 -6.70
C ILE A 100 1.47 -8.45 -5.96
N PRO A 101 1.37 -9.60 -6.64
CA PRO A 101 1.04 -10.85 -5.99
C PRO A 101 2.26 -11.48 -5.31
N TRP A 102 2.05 -11.94 -4.08
CA TRP A 102 3.07 -12.63 -3.28
C TRP A 102 2.82 -14.15 -3.33
N PRO A 103 3.84 -14.96 -3.68
CA PRO A 103 3.68 -16.42 -3.82
C PRO A 103 3.52 -17.16 -2.48
N ASP A 104 3.80 -16.49 -1.36
CA ASP A 104 3.94 -17.08 -0.02
C ASP A 104 2.72 -17.88 0.44
N LYS A 105 1.50 -17.39 0.16
CA LYS A 105 0.28 -18.10 0.55
C LYS A 105 0.16 -19.44 -0.19
N ILE A 106 0.30 -19.40 -1.52
CA ILE A 106 0.23 -20.61 -2.36
C ILE A 106 1.38 -21.56 -2.01
N MET A 107 2.58 -21.02 -1.74
CA MET A 107 3.74 -21.81 -1.31
C MET A 107 3.41 -22.65 -0.07
N HIS A 108 2.79 -22.06 0.96
CA HIS A 108 2.37 -22.81 2.15
C HIS A 108 1.27 -23.83 1.85
N SER A 109 0.29 -23.47 1.02
CA SER A 109 -0.77 -24.40 0.58
C SER A 109 -0.19 -25.61 -0.15
N LEU A 110 0.75 -25.39 -1.07
CA LEU A 110 1.40 -26.46 -1.82
C LEU A 110 2.30 -27.32 -0.93
N ALA A 111 3.02 -26.72 0.02
CA ALA A 111 3.84 -27.46 0.98
C ALA A 111 3.00 -28.40 1.87
N LEU A 112 1.77 -28.01 2.21
CA LEU A 112 0.85 -28.82 3.01
C LEU A 112 0.17 -29.92 2.19
N TYR A 113 -0.41 -29.58 1.02
CA TYR A 113 -1.30 -30.47 0.30
C TYR A 113 -0.62 -31.31 -0.80
N VAL A 114 0.54 -30.89 -1.30
CA VAL A 114 1.34 -31.68 -2.25
C VAL A 114 2.37 -32.50 -1.48
N GLY A 115 1.89 -33.62 -0.92
CA GLY A 115 2.72 -34.54 -0.15
C GLY A 115 3.76 -35.30 -0.98
N GLY A 116 4.63 -36.04 -0.31
CA GLY A 116 5.68 -36.87 -0.91
C GLY A 116 7.08 -36.26 -0.78
N THR A 117 8.01 -37.09 -0.32
CA THR A 117 9.43 -36.77 -0.15
C THR A 117 10.30 -37.26 -1.30
N ASP A 118 9.69 -37.95 -2.25
CA ASP A 118 10.30 -38.44 -3.48
C ASP A 118 10.61 -37.30 -4.45
N ASP A 119 11.54 -37.58 -5.37
CA ASP A 119 11.98 -36.60 -6.37
C ASP A 119 10.83 -36.14 -7.28
N GLN A 120 9.83 -36.99 -7.56
CA GLN A 120 8.70 -36.60 -8.42
C GLN A 120 7.80 -35.57 -7.73
N SER A 121 7.42 -35.80 -6.47
CA SER A 121 6.68 -34.80 -5.70
C SER A 121 7.47 -33.50 -5.50
N ARG A 122 8.79 -33.57 -5.35
CA ARG A 122 9.66 -32.39 -5.29
C ARG A 122 9.67 -31.62 -6.62
N ILE A 123 9.81 -32.32 -7.75
CA ILE A 123 9.75 -31.72 -9.10
C ILE A 123 8.39 -31.06 -9.32
N LEU A 124 7.30 -31.72 -8.92
CA LEU A 124 5.93 -31.19 -9.01
C LEU A 124 5.78 -29.88 -8.25
N ARG A 125 6.14 -29.85 -6.96
CA ARG A 125 6.07 -28.64 -6.12
C ARG A 125 6.89 -27.48 -6.69
N ARG A 126 8.12 -27.75 -7.12
CA ARG A 126 9.01 -26.74 -7.71
C ARG A 126 8.47 -26.21 -9.04
N THR A 127 7.89 -27.08 -9.88
CA THR A 127 7.31 -26.71 -11.18
C THR A 127 6.06 -25.85 -11.01
N LEU A 128 5.17 -26.21 -10.07
CA LEU A 128 4.00 -25.40 -9.73
C LEU A 128 4.41 -23.98 -9.31
N MET A 129 5.39 -23.84 -8.40
CA MET A 129 5.90 -22.53 -8.01
C MET A 129 6.58 -21.79 -9.17
N ARG A 130 7.30 -22.50 -10.03
CA ARG A 130 7.96 -21.91 -11.19
C ARG A 130 6.95 -21.33 -12.18
N TYR A 131 5.81 -21.97 -12.42
CA TYR A 131 4.74 -21.43 -13.28
C TYR A 131 4.09 -20.16 -12.72
N LEU A 132 3.95 -20.04 -11.39
CA LEU A 132 3.50 -18.80 -10.75
C LEU A 132 4.51 -17.67 -10.93
N ASN A 133 5.78 -17.96 -10.66
CA ASN A 133 6.86 -17.00 -10.82
C ASN A 133 7.03 -16.57 -12.29
N LEU A 134 6.92 -17.52 -13.23
CA LEU A 134 6.94 -17.24 -14.66
C LEU A 134 5.78 -16.35 -15.09
N THR A 135 4.55 -16.63 -14.62
CA THR A 135 3.38 -15.75 -14.85
C THR A 135 3.68 -14.32 -14.38
N LEU A 136 4.18 -14.17 -13.16
CA LEU A 136 4.50 -12.86 -12.59
C LEU A 136 5.57 -12.14 -13.43
N VAL A 137 6.67 -12.83 -13.78
CA VAL A 137 7.74 -12.24 -14.58
C VAL A 137 7.23 -11.82 -15.96
N LEU A 138 6.37 -12.60 -16.61
CA LEU A 138 5.78 -12.23 -17.90
C LEU A 138 4.91 -10.96 -17.82
N VAL A 139 4.10 -10.82 -16.77
CA VAL A 139 3.32 -9.58 -16.52
C VAL A 139 4.25 -8.41 -16.24
N LEU A 140 5.17 -8.55 -15.28
CA LEU A 140 6.06 -7.46 -14.86
C LEU A 140 6.95 -6.98 -16.01
N ARG A 141 7.42 -7.89 -16.85
CA ARG A 141 8.17 -7.59 -18.07
C ARG A 141 7.38 -6.79 -19.10
N SER A 142 6.05 -6.91 -19.09
CA SER A 142 5.17 -6.18 -20.01
C SER A 142 4.90 -4.75 -19.53
N ILE A 143 4.86 -4.53 -18.21
CA ILE A 143 4.47 -3.25 -17.59
C ILE A 143 5.64 -2.44 -17.02
N SER A 144 6.82 -3.04 -16.82
CA SER A 144 7.98 -2.38 -16.22
C SER A 144 9.19 -2.34 -17.16
N SER A 145 9.76 -1.14 -17.34
CA SER A 145 11.00 -0.94 -18.08
C SER A 145 12.19 -1.63 -17.40
N ALA A 146 12.28 -1.54 -16.07
CA ALA A 146 13.34 -2.17 -15.28
C ALA A 146 13.38 -3.70 -15.44
N VAL A 147 12.22 -4.36 -15.48
CA VAL A 147 12.12 -5.81 -15.69
C VAL A 147 12.31 -6.17 -17.17
N LYS A 148 11.78 -5.36 -18.09
CA LYS A 148 11.97 -5.56 -19.53
C LYS A 148 13.45 -5.50 -19.94
N ARG A 149 14.25 -4.60 -19.35
CA ARG A 149 15.70 -4.54 -19.59
C ARG A 149 16.43 -5.76 -19.02
N ARG A 150 15.96 -6.31 -17.90
CA ARG A 150 16.53 -7.55 -17.33
C ARG A 150 16.21 -8.78 -18.18
N PHE A 151 15.00 -8.85 -18.74
CA PHE A 151 14.56 -9.96 -19.59
C PHE A 151 14.05 -9.44 -20.95
N PRO A 152 14.91 -9.08 -21.91
CA PRO A 152 14.50 -8.45 -23.18
C PRO A 152 13.82 -9.38 -24.17
N THR A 153 14.22 -10.66 -24.22
CA THR A 153 13.60 -11.73 -25.05
C THR A 153 13.08 -12.91 -24.20
N LEU A 154 12.33 -13.85 -24.79
CA LEU A 154 11.83 -15.02 -24.06
C LEU A 154 12.95 -16.01 -23.75
N GLU A 155 13.99 -16.04 -24.57
CA GLU A 155 15.20 -16.84 -24.38
C GLU A 155 15.91 -16.45 -23.07
N HIS A 156 15.90 -15.17 -22.69
CA HIS A 156 16.44 -14.74 -21.40
C HIS A 156 15.66 -15.33 -20.20
N LEU A 157 14.37 -15.66 -20.37
CA LEU A 157 13.60 -16.37 -19.33
C LEU A 157 13.99 -17.85 -19.24
N VAL A 158 14.41 -18.44 -20.37
CA VAL A 158 14.96 -19.79 -20.41
C VAL A 158 16.33 -19.84 -19.76
N GLU A 159 17.24 -18.95 -20.14
CA GLU A 159 18.58 -18.84 -19.55
C GLU A 159 18.54 -18.56 -18.05
N ALA A 160 17.58 -17.73 -17.60
CA ALA A 160 17.38 -17.46 -16.17
C ALA A 160 16.68 -18.60 -15.40
N GLY A 161 16.23 -19.66 -16.08
CA GLY A 161 15.62 -20.85 -15.46
C GLY A 161 14.15 -20.69 -15.06
N PHE A 162 13.44 -19.67 -15.55
CA PHE A 162 11.99 -19.55 -15.35
C PHE A 162 11.21 -20.48 -16.28
N MET A 163 11.77 -20.78 -17.44
CA MET A 163 11.18 -21.62 -18.48
C MET A 163 12.22 -22.61 -19.00
N ASN A 164 11.81 -23.80 -19.42
CA ASN A 164 12.69 -24.74 -20.12
C ASN A 164 12.51 -24.61 -21.64
N GLN A 165 13.44 -25.13 -22.45
CA GLN A 165 13.34 -25.03 -23.92
C GLN A 165 12.03 -25.64 -24.46
N ILE A 166 11.63 -26.81 -23.95
CA ILE A 166 10.38 -27.47 -24.35
C ILE A 166 9.17 -26.58 -24.03
N GLU A 167 9.19 -25.88 -22.91
CA GLU A 167 8.11 -24.97 -22.52
C GLU A 167 8.10 -23.72 -23.40
N LEU A 168 9.26 -23.23 -23.84
CA LEU A 168 9.34 -22.13 -24.78
C LEU A 168 8.74 -22.50 -26.14
N ASP A 169 9.04 -23.71 -26.62
CA ASP A 169 8.49 -24.20 -27.88
C ASP A 169 6.95 -24.33 -27.78
N MET A 170 6.45 -24.90 -26.67
CA MET A 170 5.01 -24.96 -26.39
C MET A 170 4.39 -23.57 -26.25
N PHE A 171 5.06 -22.64 -25.57
CA PHE A 171 4.58 -21.26 -25.40
C PHE A 171 4.46 -20.54 -26.74
N THR A 172 5.43 -20.72 -27.62
CA THR A 172 5.48 -20.08 -28.95
C THR A 172 4.48 -20.72 -29.92
N SER A 173 4.12 -21.99 -29.71
CA SER A 173 3.10 -22.68 -30.52
C SER A 173 1.68 -22.16 -30.30
N VAL A 174 1.42 -21.46 -29.20
CA VAL A 174 0.11 -20.88 -28.90
C VAL A 174 -0.10 -19.64 -29.78
N PRO A 175 -1.22 -19.56 -30.54
CA PRO A 175 -1.55 -18.36 -31.30
C PRO A 175 -1.60 -17.14 -30.38
N ASN A 176 -0.73 -16.15 -30.63
CA ASN A 176 -0.48 -15.05 -29.69
C ASN A 176 -0.52 -13.66 -30.33
N MET A 177 -0.94 -13.55 -31.59
CA MET A 177 -0.86 -12.29 -32.36
C MET A 177 -1.78 -11.19 -31.82
N GLU A 178 -2.83 -11.53 -31.08
CA GLU A 178 -3.90 -10.60 -30.68
C GLU A 178 -3.88 -10.23 -29.18
N PHE A 179 -3.10 -10.93 -28.35
CA PHE A 179 -3.17 -10.77 -26.90
C PHE A 179 -1.86 -11.12 -26.20
N ASN A 180 -1.67 -10.52 -25.02
CA ASN A 180 -0.57 -10.89 -24.14
C ASN A 180 -0.76 -12.33 -23.60
N THR A 181 0.34 -13.05 -23.44
CA THR A 181 0.39 -14.48 -23.14
C THR A 181 0.83 -14.81 -21.72
N TYR A 182 0.87 -13.82 -20.81
CA TYR A 182 1.22 -14.04 -19.40
C TYR A 182 0.35 -15.08 -18.68
N TRP A 183 -0.86 -15.36 -19.18
CA TRP A 183 -1.81 -16.33 -18.63
C TRP A 183 -1.52 -17.78 -19.05
N ILE A 184 -0.63 -18.05 -20.01
CA ILE A 184 -0.33 -19.41 -20.46
C ILE A 184 0.19 -20.30 -19.31
N PRO A 185 1.18 -19.89 -18.50
CA PRO A 185 1.67 -20.73 -17.40
C PRO A 185 0.61 -20.97 -16.31
N CYS A 186 -0.40 -20.11 -16.20
CA CYS A 186 -1.54 -20.32 -15.32
C CYS A 186 -2.37 -21.54 -15.77
N THR A 187 -2.58 -21.70 -17.07
CA THR A 187 -3.25 -22.89 -17.63
C THR A 187 -2.40 -24.14 -17.39
N TRP A 188 -1.08 -24.05 -17.54
CA TRP A 188 -0.17 -25.16 -17.24
C TRP A 188 -0.21 -25.55 -15.75
N PHE A 189 -0.28 -24.57 -14.85
CA PHE A 189 -0.45 -24.81 -13.41
C PHE A 189 -1.73 -25.59 -13.11
N VAL A 190 -2.86 -25.20 -13.70
CA VAL A 190 -4.15 -25.89 -13.53
C VAL A 190 -4.09 -27.33 -14.08
N ASN A 191 -3.48 -27.52 -15.26
CA ASN A 191 -3.31 -28.85 -15.83
C ASN A 191 -2.42 -29.74 -14.95
N LEU A 192 -1.33 -29.19 -14.41
CA LEU A 192 -0.43 -29.92 -13.54
C LEU A 192 -1.11 -30.30 -12.21
N LEU A 193 -1.97 -29.45 -11.65
CA LEU A 193 -2.81 -29.81 -10.50
C LEU A 193 -3.83 -30.90 -10.83
N ARG A 194 -4.42 -30.87 -12.01
CA ARG A 194 -5.34 -31.92 -12.49
C ARG A 194 -4.63 -33.27 -12.57
N ASP A 195 -3.41 -33.29 -13.12
CA ASP A 195 -2.61 -34.51 -13.23
C ASP A 195 -2.14 -35.00 -11.85
N ALA A 196 -1.73 -34.10 -10.96
CA ALA A 196 -1.39 -34.43 -9.58
C ALA A 196 -2.58 -35.07 -8.83
N LYS A 197 -3.81 -34.59 -9.09
CA LYS A 197 -5.03 -35.19 -8.53
C LYS A 197 -5.31 -36.57 -9.13
N LYS A 198 -5.20 -36.72 -10.46
CA LYS A 198 -5.39 -37.99 -11.17
C LYS A 198 -4.40 -39.07 -10.70
N ASN A 199 -3.15 -38.68 -10.49
CA ASN A 199 -2.07 -39.53 -10.00
C ASN A 199 -2.12 -39.75 -8.47
N LYS A 200 -3.17 -39.25 -7.79
CA LYS A 200 -3.40 -39.38 -6.34
C LYS A 200 -2.27 -38.80 -5.47
N VAL A 201 -1.47 -37.86 -6.00
CA VAL A 201 -0.49 -37.11 -5.21
C VAL A 201 -1.22 -36.18 -4.22
N ILE A 202 -2.30 -35.56 -4.68
CA ILE A 202 -3.22 -34.76 -3.85
C ILE A 202 -4.46 -35.61 -3.57
N THR A 203 -4.56 -36.19 -2.37
CA THR A 203 -5.69 -37.07 -2.00
C THR A 203 -6.91 -36.28 -1.54
N ASP A 204 -6.71 -35.18 -0.83
CA ASP A 204 -7.79 -34.32 -0.31
C ASP A 204 -8.42 -33.45 -1.42
N TYR A 205 -9.74 -33.31 -1.40
CA TYR A 205 -10.48 -32.41 -2.29
C TYR A 205 -10.53 -30.98 -1.75
N GLN A 206 -10.61 -30.82 -0.42
CA GLN A 206 -10.63 -29.50 0.21
C GLN A 206 -9.28 -28.79 0.02
N GLY A 207 -8.16 -29.50 0.19
CA GLY A 207 -6.84 -29.00 -0.11
C GLY A 207 -6.65 -28.55 -1.56
N LEU A 208 -7.16 -29.32 -2.53
CA LEU A 208 -7.11 -28.93 -3.94
C LEU A 208 -7.91 -27.64 -4.19
N LYS A 209 -9.11 -27.53 -3.61
CA LYS A 209 -9.93 -26.32 -3.70
C LYS A 209 -9.19 -25.11 -3.10
N PHE A 210 -8.58 -25.26 -1.93
CA PHE A 210 -7.84 -24.18 -1.27
C PHE A 210 -6.64 -23.70 -2.09
N VAL A 211 -5.86 -24.63 -2.67
CA VAL A 211 -4.75 -24.30 -3.58
C VAL A 211 -5.27 -23.52 -4.80
N MET A 212 -6.43 -23.91 -5.34
CA MET A 212 -7.04 -23.24 -6.50
C MET A 212 -7.57 -21.84 -6.15
N GLU A 213 -8.12 -21.64 -4.96
CA GLU A 213 -8.57 -20.32 -4.48
C GLU A 213 -7.39 -19.36 -4.35
N GLU A 214 -6.31 -19.79 -3.71
CA GLU A 214 -5.09 -18.98 -3.56
C GLU A 214 -4.43 -18.68 -4.92
N PHE A 215 -4.42 -19.66 -5.83
CA PHE A 215 -3.98 -19.45 -7.21
C PHE A 215 -4.84 -18.42 -7.95
N SER A 216 -6.16 -18.48 -7.77
CA SER A 216 -7.10 -17.55 -8.41
C SER A 216 -6.90 -16.12 -7.91
N ASP A 217 -6.63 -15.92 -6.61
CA ASP A 217 -6.25 -14.61 -6.05
C ASP A 217 -4.95 -14.09 -6.69
N PHE A 218 -3.91 -14.93 -6.78
CA PHE A 218 -2.64 -14.57 -7.41
C PHE A 218 -2.81 -14.18 -8.89
N ARG A 219 -3.59 -14.96 -9.64
CA ARG A 219 -3.90 -14.67 -11.05
C ARG A 219 -4.74 -13.41 -11.21
N SER A 220 -5.68 -13.15 -10.31
CA SER A 220 -6.52 -11.94 -10.31
C SER A 220 -5.68 -10.69 -10.10
N LYS A 221 -4.72 -10.75 -9.18
CA LYS A 221 -3.71 -9.71 -8.94
C LYS A 221 -2.82 -9.43 -10.16
N CYS A 222 -2.35 -10.48 -10.85
CA CYS A 222 -1.66 -10.34 -12.14
C CYS A 222 -2.53 -9.61 -13.19
N GLY A 223 -3.82 -9.92 -13.24
CA GLY A 223 -4.79 -9.24 -14.11
C GLY A 223 -5.00 -7.78 -13.71
N LEU A 224 -5.04 -7.49 -12.41
CA LEU A 224 -5.20 -6.14 -11.89
C LEU A 224 -4.00 -5.25 -12.24
N LEU A 225 -2.77 -5.78 -12.17
CA LEU A 225 -1.58 -5.09 -12.65
C LEU A 225 -1.68 -4.74 -14.13
N TRP A 226 -2.09 -5.70 -14.97
CA TRP A 226 -2.34 -5.47 -16.39
C TRP A 226 -3.42 -4.40 -16.64
N SER A 227 -4.49 -4.41 -15.85
CA SER A 227 -5.56 -3.41 -15.95
C SER A 227 -5.10 -2.01 -15.58
N TYR A 228 -4.23 -1.86 -14.58
CA TYR A 228 -3.68 -0.55 -14.20
C TYR A 228 -2.74 0.03 -15.27
N ASP A 229 -1.95 -0.83 -15.92
CA ASP A 229 -1.09 -0.46 -17.04
C ASP A 229 -1.91 -0.04 -18.27
N TRP A 230 -2.91 -0.85 -18.64
CA TRP A 230 -3.76 -0.56 -19.80
C TRP A 230 -4.67 0.67 -19.58
N ILE A 231 -5.34 0.74 -18.43
CA ILE A 231 -6.28 1.82 -18.10
C ILE A 231 -5.56 2.88 -17.27
N SER A 232 -4.84 3.73 -18.01
CA SER A 232 -4.22 4.95 -17.49
C SER A 232 -5.26 5.99 -17.06
N ILE A 233 -4.81 6.98 -16.28
CA ILE A 233 -5.64 8.14 -15.94
C ILE A 233 -6.01 8.87 -17.25
N PRO A 234 -7.27 9.32 -17.43
CA PRO A 234 -7.68 10.01 -18.64
C PRO A 234 -6.72 11.16 -18.97
N LEU A 235 -6.16 11.13 -20.18
CA LEU A 235 -5.15 12.10 -20.63
C LEU A 235 -5.62 13.55 -20.42
N VAL A 236 -6.89 13.82 -20.71
CA VAL A 236 -7.51 15.14 -20.51
C VAL A 236 -7.38 15.63 -19.07
N TYR A 237 -7.47 14.75 -18.08
CA TYR A 237 -7.37 15.15 -16.68
C TYR A 237 -5.93 15.59 -16.36
N THR A 238 -4.94 14.78 -16.76
CA THR A 238 -3.52 15.14 -16.63
C THR A 238 -3.21 16.45 -17.37
N GLN A 239 -3.73 16.63 -18.59
CA GLN A 239 -3.54 17.87 -19.36
C GLN A 239 -4.12 19.10 -18.66
N VAL A 240 -5.35 19.02 -18.12
CA VAL A 240 -5.99 20.14 -17.43
C VAL A 240 -5.17 20.58 -16.21
N VAL A 241 -4.68 19.64 -15.41
CA VAL A 241 -3.89 19.95 -14.20
C VAL A 241 -2.53 20.55 -14.59
N THR A 242 -1.87 20.01 -15.61
CA THR A 242 -0.60 20.55 -16.11
C THR A 242 -0.76 21.95 -16.69
N ILE A 243 -1.79 22.18 -17.53
CA ILE A 243 -2.08 23.50 -18.10
C ILE A 243 -2.39 24.51 -17.00
N ALA A 244 -3.20 24.14 -16.01
CA ALA A 244 -3.53 25.02 -14.89
C ALA A 244 -2.27 25.43 -14.10
N THR A 245 -1.40 24.46 -13.79
CA THR A 245 -0.16 24.69 -13.04
C THR A 245 0.84 25.53 -13.84
N TYR A 246 1.06 25.20 -15.12
CA TYR A 246 2.03 25.91 -15.95
C TYR A 246 1.54 27.33 -16.28
N SER A 247 0.25 27.50 -16.60
CA SER A 247 -0.33 28.84 -16.85
C SER A 247 -0.25 29.71 -15.60
N TYR A 248 -0.51 29.15 -14.42
CA TYR A 248 -0.34 29.86 -13.16
C TYR A 248 1.08 30.42 -13.02
N PHE A 249 2.11 29.60 -13.26
CA PHE A 249 3.50 30.06 -13.13
C PHE A 249 3.95 30.99 -14.25
N ILE A 250 3.49 30.80 -15.49
CA ILE A 250 3.75 31.74 -16.61
C ILE A 250 3.19 33.13 -16.28
N ILE A 251 1.95 33.20 -15.77
CA ILE A 251 1.34 34.46 -15.36
C ILE A 251 2.05 35.01 -14.11
N ALA A 252 2.49 34.14 -13.18
CA ALA A 252 3.25 34.55 -11.99
C ALA A 252 4.61 35.17 -12.31
N VAL A 253 5.29 34.74 -13.38
CA VAL A 253 6.53 35.39 -13.84
C VAL A 253 6.30 36.87 -14.13
N MET A 254 5.12 37.25 -14.63
CA MET A 254 4.75 38.65 -14.89
C MET A 254 4.14 39.35 -13.68
N GLY A 255 3.19 38.70 -12.99
CA GLY A 255 2.41 39.31 -11.92
C GLY A 255 3.16 39.53 -10.60
N ARG A 256 4.20 38.71 -10.32
CA ARG A 256 4.97 38.76 -9.06
C ARG A 256 6.26 39.57 -9.18
N GLN A 257 6.40 40.38 -10.23
CA GLN A 257 7.57 41.22 -10.44
C GLN A 257 7.57 42.42 -9.47
N TYR A 258 8.75 42.79 -8.98
CA TYR A 258 8.93 43.98 -8.15
C TYR A 258 8.85 45.22 -9.03
N ILE A 259 7.79 46.01 -8.84
CA ILE A 259 7.51 47.23 -9.59
C ILE A 259 7.78 48.48 -8.75
N SER A 260 8.26 49.55 -9.39
CA SER A 260 8.63 50.81 -8.75
C SER A 260 7.42 51.66 -8.36
N SER A 261 6.33 51.61 -9.14
CA SER A 261 5.08 52.31 -8.80
C SER A 261 4.14 51.37 -8.05
N SER A 262 4.32 51.24 -6.74
CA SER A 262 3.26 50.64 -5.93
C SER A 262 3.19 51.24 -4.53
N PRO A 263 2.22 52.13 -4.24
CA PRO A 263 1.73 52.30 -2.89
C PRO A 263 0.81 51.12 -2.58
N LYS A 264 1.35 49.90 -2.50
CA LYS A 264 0.60 48.74 -2.03
C LYS A 264 0.51 48.86 -0.53
N SER A 265 -0.65 49.32 -0.03
CA SER A 265 -0.92 49.62 1.37
C SER A 265 -0.59 48.49 2.37
N HIS A 266 -0.31 47.27 1.92
CA HIS A 266 -0.04 46.11 2.79
C HIS A 266 1.03 45.13 2.26
N GLN A 267 1.81 45.48 1.22
CA GLN A 267 2.96 44.68 0.80
C GLN A 267 4.24 45.46 1.07
N ILE A 268 5.01 44.96 2.03
CA ILE A 268 6.35 45.37 2.45
C ILE A 268 7.16 45.90 1.24
N GLU A 269 7.61 47.17 1.31
CA GLU A 269 8.44 47.87 0.31
C GLU A 269 9.88 47.32 0.18
N ILE A 270 10.06 46.00 0.33
CA ILE A 270 11.37 45.38 0.20
C ILE A 270 11.47 44.73 -1.18
N ASP A 271 12.15 45.42 -2.08
CA ASP A 271 12.61 44.85 -3.34
C ASP A 271 13.83 43.95 -3.09
N ILE A 272 13.58 42.67 -2.84
CA ILE A 272 14.62 41.69 -2.51
C ILE A 272 15.38 41.20 -3.77
N TYR A 273 15.06 41.68 -4.98
CA TYR A 273 15.50 41.13 -6.29
C TYR A 273 15.12 39.66 -6.54
N ILE A 274 15.06 38.83 -5.49
CA ILE A 274 14.74 37.41 -5.49
C ILE A 274 13.35 37.21 -4.87
N PRO A 275 12.38 36.60 -5.59
CA PRO A 275 11.01 36.45 -5.11
C PRO A 275 10.88 35.24 -4.17
N VAL A 276 11.39 35.34 -2.94
CA VAL A 276 11.47 34.22 -1.97
C VAL A 276 10.13 33.49 -1.78
N PHE A 277 9.04 34.22 -1.55
CA PHE A 277 7.72 33.60 -1.35
C PHE A 277 7.16 32.94 -2.61
N THR A 278 7.46 33.49 -3.80
CA THR A 278 7.05 32.87 -5.06
C THR A 278 7.85 31.60 -5.33
N ILE A 279 9.13 31.56 -4.93
CA ILE A 279 9.93 30.33 -4.94
C ILE A 279 9.30 29.29 -4.02
N LEU A 280 8.91 29.64 -2.80
CA LEU A 280 8.22 28.70 -1.89
C LEU A 280 6.89 28.19 -2.47
N GLN A 281 6.08 29.06 -3.09
CA GLN A 281 4.87 28.65 -3.81
C GLN A 281 5.17 27.72 -4.98
N PHE A 282 6.27 27.97 -5.70
CA PHE A 282 6.77 27.10 -6.76
C PHE A 282 7.13 25.72 -6.22
N LEU A 283 7.92 25.64 -5.15
CA LEU A 283 8.28 24.38 -4.50
C LEU A 283 7.01 23.59 -4.11
N PHE A 284 5.97 24.27 -3.61
CA PHE A 284 4.73 23.62 -3.20
C PHE A 284 3.90 23.11 -4.39
N PHE A 285 3.48 23.98 -5.32
CA PHE A 285 2.57 23.57 -6.39
C PHE A 285 3.26 22.76 -7.49
N MET A 286 4.44 23.18 -7.95
CA MET A 286 5.21 22.39 -8.91
C MET A 286 5.68 21.08 -8.26
N GLY A 287 6.02 21.11 -6.97
CA GLY A 287 6.34 19.92 -6.21
C GLY A 287 5.20 18.92 -6.14
N LEU A 288 3.98 19.36 -5.83
CA LEU A 288 2.80 18.51 -5.83
C LEU A 288 2.53 17.90 -7.21
N LEU A 289 2.67 18.69 -8.29
CA LEU A 289 2.55 18.17 -9.66
C LEU A 289 3.61 17.09 -9.93
N LYS A 290 4.84 17.28 -9.46
CA LYS A 290 5.95 16.34 -9.64
C LYS A 290 5.80 15.07 -8.80
N VAL A 291 5.21 15.17 -7.61
CA VAL A 291 4.79 13.99 -6.82
C VAL A 291 3.78 13.17 -7.62
N ALA A 292 2.78 13.81 -8.23
CA ALA A 292 1.84 13.12 -9.12
C ALA A 292 2.54 12.50 -10.33
N GLU A 293 3.46 13.23 -10.98
CA GLU A 293 4.23 12.75 -12.14
C GLU A 293 5.05 11.49 -11.81
N GLN A 294 5.69 11.45 -10.64
CA GLN A 294 6.46 10.29 -10.21
C GLN A 294 5.57 9.09 -9.84
N LEU A 295 4.44 9.33 -9.18
CA LEU A 295 3.55 8.25 -8.71
C LEU A 295 2.62 7.70 -9.80
N ILE A 296 2.52 8.36 -10.96
CA ILE A 296 1.59 7.96 -12.03
C ILE A 296 1.93 6.60 -12.63
N ASN A 297 3.22 6.28 -12.75
CA ASN A 297 3.73 5.00 -13.23
C ASN A 297 4.84 4.47 -12.29
N PRO A 298 4.49 3.70 -11.25
CA PRO A 298 5.45 3.21 -10.28
C PRO A 298 6.30 2.02 -10.75
N PHE A 299 6.17 1.62 -12.02
CA PHE A 299 6.90 0.50 -12.62
C PHE A 299 8.08 0.95 -13.49
N GLY A 300 8.40 2.24 -13.46
CA GLY A 300 9.48 2.86 -14.20
C GLY A 300 10.85 2.67 -13.55
N ASP A 301 11.64 3.74 -13.65
CA ASP A 301 13.05 3.80 -13.25
C ASP A 301 13.36 4.96 -12.29
N ASP A 302 12.33 5.59 -11.74
CA ASP A 302 12.50 6.67 -10.78
C ASP A 302 13.00 6.14 -9.44
N ASP A 303 13.63 7.03 -8.65
CA ASP A 303 14.22 6.66 -7.35
C ASP A 303 13.21 6.01 -6.39
N GLU A 304 11.91 6.29 -6.51
CA GLU A 304 10.84 5.80 -5.61
C GLU A 304 10.00 4.66 -6.19
N ASP A 305 10.27 4.25 -7.43
CA ASP A 305 9.53 3.19 -8.11
C ASP A 305 9.66 1.84 -7.40
N PHE A 306 8.82 0.88 -7.79
CA PHE A 306 8.85 -0.43 -7.16
C PHE A 306 10.09 -1.23 -7.58
N GLU A 307 10.78 -1.79 -6.59
CA GLU A 307 11.93 -2.68 -6.78
C GLU A 307 11.49 -4.08 -7.23
N LEU A 308 10.97 -4.15 -8.46
CA LEU A 308 10.39 -5.36 -9.03
C LEU A 308 11.43 -6.46 -9.29
N ASN A 309 12.65 -6.09 -9.67
CA ASN A 309 13.73 -7.05 -9.89
C ASN A 309 14.11 -7.78 -8.58
N TRP A 310 14.17 -7.04 -7.47
CA TRP A 310 14.39 -7.63 -6.16
C TRP A 310 13.22 -8.53 -5.74
N LEU A 311 11.97 -8.11 -6.01
CA LEU A 311 10.79 -8.92 -5.74
C LEU A 311 10.82 -10.26 -6.50
N ILE A 312 11.18 -10.24 -7.79
CA ILE A 312 11.33 -11.47 -8.61
C ILE A 312 12.38 -12.41 -7.98
N ASP A 313 13.53 -11.88 -7.56
CA ASP A 313 14.59 -12.67 -6.93
C ASP A 313 14.15 -13.27 -5.60
N ARG A 314 13.51 -12.45 -4.76
CA ARG A 314 12.98 -12.86 -3.46
C ARG A 314 11.90 -13.93 -3.64
N HIS A 315 10.93 -13.70 -4.53
CA HIS A 315 9.84 -14.63 -4.80
C HIS A 315 10.38 -15.98 -5.27
N THR A 316 11.32 -15.98 -6.22
CA THR A 316 11.91 -17.22 -6.74
C THR A 316 12.65 -17.99 -5.64
N LYS A 317 13.53 -17.32 -4.89
CA LYS A 317 14.33 -17.93 -3.82
C LYS A 317 13.46 -18.48 -2.69
N VAL A 318 12.56 -17.65 -2.16
CA VAL A 318 11.68 -18.03 -1.03
C VAL A 318 10.73 -19.15 -1.43
N SER A 319 10.13 -19.07 -2.63
CA SER A 319 9.23 -20.11 -3.13
C SER A 319 9.91 -21.47 -3.17
N TYR A 320 11.13 -21.54 -3.70
CA TYR A 320 11.88 -22.79 -3.77
C TYR A 320 12.32 -23.28 -2.40
N LEU A 321 12.78 -22.42 -1.50
CA LEU A 321 13.13 -22.84 -0.14
C LEU A 321 11.92 -23.39 0.62
N GLY A 322 10.75 -22.77 0.46
CA GLY A 322 9.52 -23.16 1.13
C GLY A 322 8.99 -24.52 0.68
N VAL A 323 8.83 -24.73 -0.62
CA VAL A 323 8.23 -25.98 -1.15
C VAL A 323 9.21 -27.14 -1.28
N ASP A 324 10.50 -26.90 -1.06
CA ASP A 324 11.57 -27.89 -1.18
C ASP A 324 12.24 -28.11 0.19
N SER A 325 13.19 -27.25 0.56
CA SER A 325 14.03 -27.42 1.74
C SER A 325 13.25 -27.48 3.04
N LEU A 326 12.24 -26.61 3.22
CA LEU A 326 11.45 -26.54 4.45
C LEU A 326 10.34 -27.59 4.52
N THR A 327 9.93 -28.16 3.37
CA THR A 327 8.92 -29.23 3.36
C THR A 327 9.52 -30.57 3.77
N ILE A 328 10.83 -30.77 3.55
CA ILE A 328 11.51 -32.05 3.85
C ILE A 328 11.76 -32.25 5.36
N LYS A 329 12.07 -31.18 6.10
CA LYS A 329 12.48 -31.29 7.50
C LYS A 329 11.95 -30.14 8.35
N SER A 330 11.07 -30.46 9.30
CA SER A 330 10.65 -29.56 10.36
C SER A 330 11.53 -29.73 11.62
N PRO A 331 11.65 -28.69 12.46
CA PRO A 331 12.21 -28.85 13.81
C PRO A 331 11.41 -29.87 14.62
N PRO A 332 12.07 -30.66 15.50
CA PRO A 332 11.39 -31.64 16.33
C PRO A 332 10.42 -30.98 17.31
N LEU A 333 9.32 -31.68 17.64
CA LEU A 333 8.37 -31.23 18.65
C LEU A 333 9.01 -31.36 20.03
N VAL A 334 9.20 -30.23 20.70
CA VAL A 334 9.77 -30.14 22.05
C VAL A 334 8.85 -29.25 22.90
N LYS A 335 8.74 -29.57 24.19
CA LYS A 335 8.05 -28.69 25.15
C LYS A 335 8.71 -27.32 25.15
N ASP A 336 7.90 -26.27 25.05
CA ASP A 336 8.42 -24.91 25.13
C ASP A 336 8.88 -24.58 26.57
N LYS A 337 9.52 -23.43 26.71
CA LYS A 337 10.10 -22.98 27.99
C LYS A 337 9.07 -22.85 29.12
N TYR A 338 7.80 -22.62 28.79
CA TYR A 338 6.74 -22.27 29.72
C TYR A 338 5.64 -23.34 29.79
N PHE A 339 5.95 -24.56 29.35
CA PHE A 339 4.98 -25.64 29.15
C PHE A 339 4.07 -25.94 30.36
N ASN A 340 4.57 -25.75 31.60
CA ASN A 340 3.79 -25.98 32.83
C ASN A 340 3.35 -24.68 33.54
N ASP A 341 3.68 -23.50 33.01
CA ASP A 341 3.43 -22.23 33.69
C ASP A 341 2.05 -21.67 33.33
N ALA A 342 1.11 -21.71 34.26
CA ALA A 342 -0.24 -21.14 34.06
C ALA A 342 -0.25 -19.60 34.00
N ASN A 343 0.65 -18.94 34.75
CA ASN A 343 0.78 -17.47 34.81
C ASN A 343 2.13 -17.02 34.24
N LEU A 344 2.22 -17.03 32.91
CA LEU A 344 3.42 -16.67 32.15
C LEU A 344 3.84 -15.20 32.35
N THR A 345 5.14 -14.98 32.63
CA THR A 345 5.76 -13.65 32.57
C THR A 345 6.93 -13.64 31.58
N LEU A 346 6.85 -12.74 30.59
CA LEU A 346 7.90 -12.60 29.57
C LEU A 346 9.02 -11.66 30.04
N PRO A 347 10.30 -12.01 29.79
CA PRO A 347 11.42 -11.16 30.14
C PRO A 347 11.51 -9.93 29.22
N TYR A 348 12.05 -8.83 29.75
CA TYR A 348 12.35 -7.61 29.00
C TYR A 348 13.85 -7.35 29.04
N THR A 349 14.43 -6.84 27.96
CA THR A 349 15.80 -6.33 27.96
C THR A 349 15.87 -5.03 28.76
N GLY A 350 17.07 -4.62 29.20
CA GLY A 350 17.24 -3.37 29.96
C GLY A 350 16.69 -2.14 29.23
N ALA A 351 16.89 -2.06 27.91
CA ALA A 351 16.33 -0.99 27.08
C ALA A 351 14.79 -1.06 26.95
N ALA A 352 14.22 -2.28 26.92
CA ALA A 352 12.77 -2.47 26.76
C ALA A 352 12.00 -2.29 28.07
N PHE A 353 12.64 -2.45 29.22
CA PHE A 353 11.98 -2.45 30.53
C PHE A 353 11.24 -1.15 30.82
N ALA A 354 11.79 0.00 30.41
CA ALA A 354 11.16 1.31 30.55
C ALA A 354 9.80 1.41 29.81
N TYR A 355 9.58 0.57 28.79
CA TYR A 355 8.33 0.53 28.02
C TYR A 355 7.31 -0.47 28.55
N LYS A 356 7.62 -1.22 29.61
CA LYS A 356 6.68 -2.17 30.21
C LYS A 356 5.52 -1.42 30.87
N LYS A 357 4.37 -1.40 30.20
CA LYS A 357 3.12 -0.81 30.71
C LYS A 357 2.33 -1.84 31.50
N LYS A 358 1.50 -1.36 32.45
CA LYS A 358 0.47 -2.20 33.08
C LYS A 358 -0.55 -2.62 32.03
N THR A 359 -1.11 -3.82 32.19
CA THR A 359 -2.13 -4.36 31.28
C THR A 359 -3.32 -3.40 31.19
N TYR A 360 -3.72 -3.04 29.97
CA TYR A 360 -4.96 -2.32 29.73
C TYR A 360 -6.15 -3.25 29.98
N ARG A 361 -7.05 -2.88 30.89
CA ARG A 361 -8.23 -3.66 31.27
C ARG A 361 -9.55 -3.08 30.73
N GLY A 362 -9.48 -2.02 29.93
CA GLY A 362 -10.63 -1.23 29.49
C GLY A 362 -10.68 0.14 30.16
N SER A 363 -11.28 1.13 29.48
CA SER A 363 -11.37 2.52 29.93
C SER A 363 -12.16 2.67 31.23
N VAL A 364 -13.14 1.80 31.45
CA VAL A 364 -14.03 1.78 32.63
C VAL A 364 -13.61 0.76 33.69
N HIS A 365 -12.46 0.10 33.57
CA HIS A 365 -12.06 -0.92 34.56
C HIS A 365 -11.95 -0.37 35.99
N ASN A 366 -11.57 0.90 36.12
CA ASN A 366 -11.48 1.59 37.40
C ASN A 366 -12.80 2.28 37.79
N MET A 367 -13.87 2.16 36.98
CA MET A 367 -15.19 2.69 37.30
C MET A 367 -15.80 1.85 38.41
N GLN A 368 -16.03 2.48 39.56
CA GLN A 368 -16.71 1.85 40.68
C GLN A 368 -18.20 2.15 40.58
N VAL A 369 -19.01 1.11 40.53
CA VAL A 369 -20.46 1.23 40.69
C VAL A 369 -20.73 1.32 42.20
N PRO A 370 -21.49 2.31 42.69
CA PRO A 370 -21.85 2.39 44.11
C PRO A 370 -22.49 1.09 44.59
N GLU A 371 -22.17 0.62 45.80
CA GLU A 371 -22.62 -0.69 46.32
C GLU A 371 -24.15 -0.86 46.26
N GLU A 372 -24.90 0.22 46.53
CA GLU A 372 -26.37 0.25 46.44
C GLU A 372 -26.90 -0.12 45.03
N GLN A 373 -26.11 0.14 44.00
CA GLN A 373 -26.43 -0.09 42.58
C GLN A 373 -25.79 -1.36 42.01
N GLN A 374 -25.04 -2.14 42.81
CA GLN A 374 -24.42 -3.38 42.35
C GLN A 374 -25.38 -4.59 42.37
N THR A 375 -26.56 -4.44 42.96
CA THR A 375 -27.56 -5.51 43.04
C THR A 375 -28.06 -5.87 41.65
N MET A 376 -28.01 -7.17 41.31
CA MET A 376 -28.52 -7.69 40.04
C MET A 376 -30.04 -7.77 40.08
N PHE A 377 -30.71 -7.22 39.07
CA PHE A 377 -32.15 -7.39 38.85
C PHE A 377 -32.37 -8.31 37.64
N LEU A 378 -33.27 -9.29 37.78
CA LEU A 378 -33.76 -10.06 36.64
C LEU A 378 -34.70 -9.14 35.84
N PRO A 379 -34.51 -8.98 34.51
CA PRO A 379 -35.52 -8.33 33.69
C PRO A 379 -36.83 -9.08 33.86
N GLU A 380 -37.92 -8.38 34.20
CA GLU A 380 -39.25 -8.98 34.23
C GLU A 380 -39.48 -9.65 32.87
N ILE A 381 -39.60 -10.98 32.88
CA ILE A 381 -40.15 -11.71 31.75
C ILE A 381 -41.56 -11.13 31.65
N ILE A 382 -41.82 -10.33 30.61
CA ILE A 382 -43.19 -9.93 30.28
C ILE A 382 -43.86 -11.25 29.91
N GLU A 383 -44.50 -11.89 30.87
CA GLU A 383 -45.47 -12.95 30.60
C GLU A 383 -46.54 -12.25 29.76
N GLU A 384 -46.59 -12.56 28.46
CA GLU A 384 -47.76 -12.26 27.65
C GLU A 384 -48.96 -12.84 28.41
N GLU A 385 -49.88 -11.99 28.87
CA GLU A 385 -51.10 -12.39 29.56
C GLU A 385 -51.94 -13.26 28.61
N ASP A 386 -51.72 -14.57 28.63
CA ASP A 386 -52.62 -15.56 28.05
C ASP A 386 -53.92 -15.57 28.89
N GLU A 387 -55.04 -15.27 28.22
CA GLU A 387 -56.40 -15.30 28.76
C GLU A 387 -56.68 -16.55 29.62
N PRO A 388 -57.49 -16.45 30.70
CA PRO A 388 -57.59 -17.49 31.71
C PRO A 388 -58.26 -18.77 31.16
N PRO A 389 -57.65 -19.97 31.32
CA PRO A 389 -58.32 -21.21 31.02
C PRO A 389 -59.29 -21.60 32.14
N ARG A 390 -60.52 -21.91 31.75
CA ARG A 390 -61.59 -22.46 32.58
C ARG A 390 -61.15 -23.77 33.25
N THR A 391 -61.27 -23.85 34.58
CA THR A 391 -61.06 -25.07 35.36
C THR A 391 -61.98 -26.23 34.93
N PRO A 392 -61.49 -27.47 35.05
CA PRO A 392 -62.27 -28.45 35.83
C PRO A 392 -61.44 -29.22 36.87
N LYS A 393 -62.13 -29.55 37.95
CA LYS A 393 -61.71 -30.32 39.14
C LYS A 393 -61.35 -31.78 38.81
N ASN A 394 -60.35 -32.33 39.51
CA ASN A 394 -60.27 -33.72 40.06
C ASN A 394 -58.83 -33.98 40.58
N SER A 395 -58.62 -34.00 41.90
CA SER A 395 -58.48 -35.20 42.78
C SER A 395 -57.22 -36.06 42.55
N PHE A 396 -56.23 -35.98 43.45
CA PHE A 396 -55.87 -36.97 44.50
C PHE A 396 -54.52 -36.59 45.18
N PRO A 397 -54.24 -37.02 46.43
CA PRO A 397 -53.39 -36.31 47.40
C PRO A 397 -52.03 -36.97 47.73
N ASN A 398 -51.17 -36.16 48.34
CA ASN A 398 -50.16 -36.43 49.39
C ASN A 398 -49.18 -37.61 49.26
N LEU A 399 -47.89 -37.27 49.19
CA LEU A 399 -46.88 -37.70 50.18
C LEU A 399 -46.02 -36.47 50.51
N PHE A 400 -46.16 -35.80 51.67
CA PHE A 400 -45.48 -36.12 52.95
C PHE A 400 -43.94 -36.18 52.78
N VAL A 401 -43.08 -35.46 53.49
CA VAL A 401 -43.14 -34.75 54.79
C VAL A 401 -41.90 -33.83 54.88
N ASN A 402 -42.15 -32.58 55.30
CA ASN A 402 -41.21 -31.68 55.98
C ASN A 402 -40.70 -32.29 57.28
N THR A 403 -39.44 -32.08 57.69
CA THR A 403 -39.15 -31.54 59.05
C THR A 403 -37.66 -31.19 59.28
N PRO A 404 -37.36 -30.31 60.27
CA PRO A 404 -36.28 -29.31 60.16
C PRO A 404 -35.26 -29.25 61.34
N SER A 405 -34.11 -28.59 61.07
CA SER A 405 -33.21 -27.82 61.99
C SER A 405 -32.54 -28.56 63.18
N PRO A 406 -31.69 -27.95 64.05
CA PRO A 406 -31.03 -26.62 64.02
C PRO A 406 -29.53 -26.60 64.48
N SER A 407 -28.88 -25.42 64.40
CA SER A 407 -27.84 -24.88 65.34
C SER A 407 -26.45 -25.57 65.39
N ALA A 408 -25.29 -24.97 65.69
CA ALA A 408 -24.81 -23.65 66.12
C ALA A 408 -23.26 -23.61 65.95
N GLY A 409 -22.64 -22.42 66.04
CA GLY A 409 -21.23 -22.26 66.49
C GLY A 409 -20.28 -21.69 65.42
N ILE A 410 -20.03 -20.39 65.26
CA ILE A 410 -19.28 -19.43 66.11
C ILE A 410 -17.78 -19.77 66.30
N TRP A 411 -16.94 -18.99 65.56
CA TRP A 411 -15.56 -18.49 65.77
C TRP A 411 -14.35 -19.45 65.81
N ARG A 412 -13.40 -19.24 64.89
CA ARG A 412 -12.24 -18.34 65.08
C ARG A 412 -11.70 -17.82 63.76
#